data_AF-A0A529KA92-F1
#
_entry.id   AF-A0A529KA92-F1
#
_cell.length_a   1.000
_cell.length_b   1.000
_cell.length_c   1.000
_cell.angle_alpha   90.00
_cell.angle_beta   90.00
_cell.angle_gamma   90.00
#
_symmetry.space_group_name_H-M   'P 1'
#
loop_
_entity.id
_entity.type
_entity.pdbx_description
1 polymer ?
#
loop_
_entity_poly.entity_id
_entity_poly.type
_entity_poly.pdbx_seq_one_letter_code
_entity_poly.pdbx_strand_id
1 'polypeptide(L)' 'MIDFKTFAHLAHIDLGEPQPKPTSVEGDQLEAANTLWVSDDGKIEVGVWECSQGRFT' A
#
# COMPACT_ATOMS: atom_id res chain seq x y z
N MET A 1 -19.44 -18.73 2.52
CA MET A 1 -18.48 -17.61 2.34
C MET A 1 -17.10 -18.20 2.51
N ILE A 2 -16.20 -18.00 1.55
CA ILE A 2 -14.83 -18.56 1.62
C ILE A 2 -14.03 -17.71 2.61
N ASP A 3 -13.29 -18.37 3.50
CA ASP A 3 -12.43 -17.73 4.48
C ASP A 3 -11.02 -17.55 3.90
N PHE A 4 -10.64 -16.32 3.57
CA PHE A 4 -9.36 -15.98 2.93
C PHE A 4 -8.21 -15.88 3.95
N LYS A 5 -8.03 -16.93 4.77
CA LYS A 5 -7.03 -16.93 5.86
C LYS A 5 -5.59 -16.74 5.40
N THR A 6 -5.26 -17.16 4.17
CA THR A 6 -3.92 -17.04 3.60
C THR A 6 -3.40 -15.60 3.61
N PHE A 7 -4.29 -14.61 3.54
CA PHE A 7 -3.94 -13.19 3.49
C PHE A 7 -4.26 -12.45 4.79
N ALA A 8 -4.75 -13.15 5.83
CA ALA A 8 -5.16 -12.52 7.09
C ALA A 8 -4.02 -11.73 7.75
N HIS A 9 -2.78 -12.19 7.59
CA HIS A 9 -1.61 -11.47 8.09
C HIS A 9 -1.42 -10.10 7.43
N LEU A 10 -1.81 -9.92 6.15
CA LEU A 10 -1.60 -8.66 5.43
C LEU A 10 -2.31 -7.47 6.09
N ALA A 11 -3.48 -7.72 6.71
CA ALA A 11 -4.27 -6.70 7.41
C ALA A 11 -3.62 -6.21 8.73
N HIS A 12 -2.54 -6.86 9.17
CA HIS A 12 -1.82 -6.52 10.40
C HIS A 12 -0.40 -6.01 10.13
N ILE A 13 -0.01 -5.86 8.87
CA ILE A 13 1.30 -5.33 8.51
C ILE A 13 1.31 -3.83 8.78
N ASP A 14 2.27 -3.40 9.60
CA ASP A 14 2.53 -1.98 9.81
C ASP A 14 3.09 -1.36 8.52
N LEU A 15 2.41 -0.33 8.01
CA LEU A 15 2.80 0.40 6.81
C LEU A 15 3.65 1.64 7.14
N GLY A 16 3.85 1.94 8.42
CA GLY A 16 4.55 3.14 8.89
C GLY A 16 3.71 4.41 8.83
N GLU A 17 4.36 5.54 9.10
CA GLU A 17 3.71 6.85 9.16
C GLU A 17 3.22 7.31 7.78
N PRO A 18 1.92 7.59 7.60
CA PRO A 18 1.39 8.07 6.33
C PRO A 18 2.07 9.36 5.86
N GLN A 19 2.50 9.38 4.61
CA GLN A 19 3.17 10.53 3.98
C GLN A 19 2.29 11.14 2.89
N PRO A 20 2.43 12.45 2.60
CA PRO A 20 1.72 13.08 1.49
C PRO A 20 1.94 12.35 0.17
N LYS A 21 0.84 11.99 -0.49
CA LYS A 21 0.87 11.28 -1.77
C LYS A 21 1.39 12.22 -2.88
N PRO A 22 2.54 11.93 -3.51
CA PRO A 22 3.13 12.83 -4.50
C PRO A 22 2.28 13.06 -5.75
N THR A 23 1.40 12.10 -6.08
CA THR A 23 0.48 12.16 -7.22
C THR A 23 -0.92 12.65 -6.85
N SER A 24 -1.11 13.21 -5.65
CA SER A 24 -2.38 13.87 -5.28
C SER A 24 -2.59 15.10 -6.17
N VAL A 25 -3.75 15.19 -6.82
CA VAL A 25 -4.12 16.33 -7.69
C VAL A 25 -4.97 17.36 -6.94
N GLU A 26 -5.85 16.91 -6.03
CA GLU A 26 -6.68 17.76 -5.18
C GLU A 26 -6.90 17.05 -3.84
N GLY A 27 -6.58 17.73 -2.73
CA GLY A 27 -6.65 17.19 -1.37
C GLY A 27 -5.29 16.88 -0.75
N ASP A 28 -5.28 16.66 0.55
CA ASP A 28 -4.13 16.29 1.39
C ASP A 28 -4.04 14.76 1.52
N GLN A 29 -4.13 14.04 0.39
CA GLN A 29 -4.07 12.58 0.42
C GLN A 29 -2.75 12.11 1.04
N LEU A 30 -2.87 11.11 1.91
CA LEU A 30 -1.76 10.45 2.56
C LEU A 30 -1.72 9.00 2.10
N GLU A 31 -0.53 8.45 2.00
CA GLU A 31 -0.31 7.05 1.70
C GLU A 31 0.80 6.44 2.55
N ALA A 32 0.72 5.13 2.75
CA ALA A 32 1.74 4.34 3.40
C ALA A 32 1.87 3.01 2.65
N ALA A 33 3.09 2.50 2.54
CA ALA A 33 3.37 1.27 1.81
C ALA A 33 4.44 0.45 2.53
N ASN A 34 4.30 -0.87 2.46
CA ASN A 34 5.33 -1.80 2.91
C ASN A 34 5.63 -2.82 1.81
N THR A 35 6.84 -2.76 1.26
CA THR A 35 7.33 -3.70 0.25
C THR A 35 7.71 -5.01 0.91
N LEU A 36 7.07 -6.10 0.51
CA LEU A 36 7.26 -7.44 1.09
C LEU A 36 8.22 -8.30 0.27
N TRP A 37 8.32 -8.03 -1.02
CA TRP A 37 9.18 -8.77 -1.92
C TRP A 37 9.60 -7.89 -3.10
N VAL A 38 10.82 -8.10 -3.57
CA VAL A 38 11.38 -7.48 -4.76
C VAL A 38 11.98 -8.59 -5.62
N SER A 39 11.77 -8.53 -6.94
CA SER A 39 12.40 -9.47 -7.86
C SER A 39 13.92 -9.37 -7.82
N ASP A 40 14.62 -10.47 -8.13
CA ASP A 40 16.09 -10.50 -8.13
C ASP A 40 16.70 -9.43 -9.06
N ASP A 41 15.98 -9.06 -10.13
CA ASP A 41 16.39 -8.02 -11.07
C ASP A 41 15.86 -6.61 -10.73
N GLY A 42 15.15 -6.46 -9.61
CA GLY A 42 14.63 -5.20 -9.10
C GLY A 42 13.54 -4.54 -9.94
N LYS A 43 12.98 -5.25 -10.93
CA LYS A 43 11.96 -4.67 -11.83
C LYS A 43 10.54 -4.79 -11.31
N ILE A 44 10.31 -5.67 -10.34
CA ILE A 44 8.99 -5.92 -9.76
C ILE A 44 9.10 -5.80 -8.26
N GLU A 45 8.17 -5.03 -7.68
CA GLU A 45 7.95 -4.96 -6.25
C GLU A 45 6.54 -5.43 -5.93
N VAL A 46 6.40 -6.18 -4.84
CA VAL A 46 5.12 -6.65 -4.32
C VAL A 46 5.04 -6.25 -2.86
N GLY A 47 3.92 -5.62 -2.48
CA GLY A 47 3.73 -5.10 -1.12
C GLY A 47 2.27 -4.85 -0.79
N VAL A 48 2.05 -4.30 0.40
CA VAL A 48 0.74 -3.77 0.83
C VAL A 48 0.80 -2.25 0.79
N TRP A 49 -0.29 -1.65 0.35
CA TRP A 49 -0.41 -0.20 0.18
C TRP A 49 -1.80 0.25 0.59
N GLU A 50 -1.86 1.36 1.31
CA GLU A 50 -3.09 2.05 1.69
C GLU A 50 -2.99 3.54 1.37
N CYS A 51 -4.14 4.14 1.09
CA CYS A 51 -4.25 5.56 0.80
C CYS A 51 -5.56 6.13 1.32
N SER A 52 -5.51 7.34 1.85
CA SER A 52 -6.71 8.06 2.25
C SER A 52 -7.62 8.35 1.05
N GLN A 53 -8.90 8.58 1.32
CA GLN A 53 -9.87 8.91 0.28
C GLN A 53 -9.46 10.17 -0.50
N GLY A 54 -9.70 10.18 -1.81
CA GLY A 54 -9.46 11.35 -2.67
C GLY A 54 -9.58 10.99 -4.16
N ARG A 55 -8.96 11.79 -5.03
CA ARG A 55 -9.01 11.62 -6.49
C ARG A 55 -7.61 11.39 -7.07
N PHE A 56 -7.48 10.33 -7.85
CA PHE A 56 -6.29 9.98 -8.63
C PHE A 56 -6.55 10.28 -10.12
N THR A 57 -5.54 10.74 -10.87
CA THR A 57 -5.57 10.83 -12.34
C THR A 57 -4.63 9.82 -12.96
#